data_AF-I1SV66-F1
#
_entry.id   AF-I1SV66-F1
#
_cell.length_a   1.000
_cell.length_b   1.000
_cell.length_c   1.000
_cell.angle_alpha   90.00
_cell.angle_beta   90.00
_cell.angle_gamma   90.00
#
_symmetry.space_group_name_H-M   'P 1'
#
loop_
_entity.id
_entity.type
_entity.pdbx_description
1 polymer ?
#
loop_
_entity_poly.entity_id
_entity_poly.type
_entity_poly.pdbx_seq_one_letter_code
_entity_poly.pdbx_strand_id
1 'polypeptide(L)'
;TMMRKAIRGHLENIPALEKLLPHIKGNVGFVFTKEDLAEVRDMLLANKVPAAARAGAIAPCDVTVPAQNTGLGPEKTSFFQALGITTKISRGTIEILSDVSLIKTGDKVGASEATLLNMLNISPFSFGLIIQQVYDNGSVYSPEVLDITEASLHARFLEGVR
;
A
#
# COMPACT_ATOMS: atom_id res chain seq x y z
N THR A 1 23.29 -11.53 -1.38
CA THR A 1 22.27 -12.25 -2.17
C THR A 1 22.83 -12.56 -3.55
N MET A 2 22.35 -13.63 -4.19
CA MET A 2 22.74 -14.03 -5.56
C MET A 2 22.62 -12.87 -6.57
N MET A 3 21.61 -12.01 -6.40
CA MET A 3 21.36 -10.83 -7.24
C MET A 3 22.53 -9.85 -7.32
N ARG A 4 23.13 -9.47 -6.19
CA ARG A 4 24.29 -8.54 -6.21
C ARG A 4 25.52 -9.18 -6.84
N LYS A 5 25.70 -10.50 -6.69
CA LYS A 5 26.83 -11.23 -7.28
C LYS A 5 26.69 -11.31 -8.81
N ALA A 6 25.48 -11.56 -9.31
CA ALA A 6 25.19 -11.55 -10.74
C ALA A 6 25.42 -10.17 -11.37
N ILE A 7 24.91 -9.10 -10.74
CA ILE A 7 25.14 -7.73 -11.23
C ILE A 7 26.63 -7.40 -11.27
N ARG A 8 27.38 -7.77 -10.23
CA ARG A 8 28.84 -7.55 -10.20
C ARG A 8 29.57 -8.32 -11.31
N GLY A 9 29.11 -9.51 -11.68
CA GLY A 9 29.68 -10.28 -12.78
C GLY A 9 29.42 -9.69 -14.17
N HIS A 10 28.40 -8.84 -14.32
CA HIS A 10 28.07 -8.17 -15.58
C HIS A 10 28.48 -6.69 -15.63
N LEU A 11 29.18 -6.18 -14.62
CA LEU A 11 29.70 -4.80 -14.58
C LEU A 11 30.63 -4.49 -15.76
N GLU A 12 31.39 -5.48 -16.24
CA GLU A 12 32.30 -5.32 -17.37
C GLU A 12 31.56 -5.01 -18.69
N ASN A 13 30.31 -5.49 -18.82
CA ASN A 13 29.48 -5.25 -20.01
C ASN A 13 28.56 -4.03 -19.85
N ILE A 14 28.06 -3.79 -18.63
CA ILE A 14 27.13 -2.69 -18.33
C ILE A 14 27.57 -2.01 -17.01
N PRO A 15 28.52 -1.05 -17.07
CA PRO A 15 29.05 -0.41 -15.87
C PRO A 15 27.99 0.40 -15.11
N ALA A 16 26.95 0.86 -15.80
CA ALA A 16 25.88 1.65 -15.19
C ALA A 16 25.02 0.88 -14.18
N LEU A 17 25.09 -0.46 -14.15
CA LEU A 17 24.42 -1.30 -13.15
C LEU A 17 25.01 -1.11 -11.73
N GLU A 18 26.20 -0.52 -11.59
CA GLU A 18 26.78 -0.24 -10.29
C GLU A 18 25.87 0.65 -9.43
N LYS A 19 25.16 1.60 -10.07
CA LYS A 19 24.22 2.51 -9.42
C LYS A 19 23.02 1.80 -8.77
N LEU A 20 22.71 0.57 -9.17
CA LEU A 20 21.62 -0.23 -8.59
C LEU A 20 22.02 -0.96 -7.30
N LEU A 21 23.32 -1.28 -7.13
CA LEU A 21 23.82 -2.03 -5.97
C LEU A 21 23.38 -1.49 -4.60
N PRO A 22 23.38 -0.16 -4.32
CA PRO A 22 22.96 0.36 -3.03
C PRO A 22 21.48 0.14 -2.73
N HIS A 23 20.63 0.05 -3.77
CA HIS A 23 19.17 -0.06 -3.66
C HIS A 23 18.69 -1.51 -3.48
N ILE A 24 19.55 -2.50 -3.74
CA ILE A 24 19.19 -3.91 -3.60
C ILE A 24 19.36 -4.36 -2.14
N LYS A 25 18.48 -3.89 -1.24
CA LYS A 25 18.49 -4.20 0.20
C LYS A 25 17.08 -4.54 0.68
N GLY A 26 16.95 -5.56 1.53
CA GLY A 26 15.66 -5.98 2.09
C GLY A 26 14.84 -6.84 1.12
N ASN A 27 13.51 -6.73 1.22
CA ASN A 27 12.58 -7.45 0.35
C ASN A 27 12.39 -6.68 -0.96
N VAL A 28 13.27 -6.95 -1.93
CA VAL A 28 13.29 -6.28 -3.24
C VAL A 28 13.24 -7.30 -4.36
N GLY A 29 12.49 -6.98 -5.42
CA GLY A 29 12.41 -7.74 -6.65
C GLY A 29 12.70 -6.85 -7.85
N PHE A 30 12.99 -7.48 -8.99
CA PHE A 30 13.17 -6.78 -10.27
C PHE A 30 11.98 -7.07 -11.18
N VAL A 31 11.45 -6.01 -11.78
CA VAL A 31 10.46 -6.10 -12.86
C VAL A 31 11.15 -5.59 -14.11
N PHE A 32 11.33 -6.48 -15.09
CA PHE A 32 11.91 -6.13 -16.38
C PHE A 32 10.77 -5.90 -17.36
N THR A 33 10.77 -4.73 -17.99
CA THR A 33 9.82 -4.36 -19.03
C THR A 33 10.56 -3.75 -20.21
N LYS A 34 9.97 -3.85 -21.41
CA LYS A 34 10.39 -3.13 -22.62
C LYS A 34 9.39 -2.04 -23.01
N GLU A 35 8.30 -1.92 -22.26
CA GLU A 35 7.22 -0.96 -22.49
C GLU A 35 7.51 0.36 -21.75
N ASP A 36 6.60 1.32 -21.88
CA ASP A 36 6.74 2.60 -21.23
C ASP A 36 6.74 2.47 -19.69
N LEU A 37 7.67 3.19 -19.06
CA LEU A 37 7.91 3.09 -17.62
C LEU A 37 6.78 3.74 -16.81
N ALA A 38 6.12 4.76 -17.34
CA ALA A 38 5.00 5.41 -16.66
C ALA A 38 3.76 4.50 -16.69
N GLU A 39 3.44 3.90 -17.84
CA GLU A 39 2.33 2.94 -17.95
C GLU A 39 2.52 1.73 -17.03
N VAL A 40 3.71 1.12 -17.04
CA VAL A 40 4.00 -0.04 -16.18
C VAL A 40 3.93 0.33 -14.70
N ARG A 41 4.38 1.55 -14.35
CA ARG A 41 4.23 2.06 -12.98
C ARG A 41 2.77 2.17 -12.58
N ASP A 42 1.94 2.76 -13.42
CA ASP A 42 0.52 2.95 -13.13
C ASP A 42 -0.20 1.60 -13.04
N MET A 43 0.13 0.65 -13.91
CA MET A 43 -0.35 -0.72 -13.81
C MET A 43 0.05 -1.39 -12.49
N LEU A 44 1.31 -1.25 -12.06
CA LEU A 44 1.78 -1.82 -10.79
C LEU A 44 1.12 -1.16 -9.58
N LEU A 45 0.88 0.16 -9.63
CA LEU A 45 0.21 0.91 -8.58
C LEU A 45 -1.31 0.66 -8.54
N ALA A 46 -1.93 0.37 -9.68
CA ALA A 46 -3.34 0.00 -9.78
C ALA A 46 -3.59 -1.42 -9.25
N ASN A 47 -2.64 -2.34 -9.46
CA ASN A 47 -2.70 -3.71 -8.96
C ASN A 47 -2.33 -3.80 -7.47
N LYS A 48 -3.22 -3.26 -6.64
CA LYS A 48 -3.16 -3.42 -5.18
C LYS A 48 -4.16 -4.47 -4.74
N VAL A 49 -3.72 -5.39 -3.90
CA VAL A 49 -4.58 -6.42 -3.32
C VAL A 49 -5.11 -5.90 -1.98
N PRO A 50 -6.44 -5.87 -1.79
CA PRO A 50 -7.00 -5.56 -0.48
C PRO A 50 -6.59 -6.66 0.49
N ALA A 51 -6.17 -6.25 1.67
CA ALA A 51 -5.72 -7.13 2.71
C ALA A 51 -6.24 -6.70 4.07
N ALA A 52 -6.51 -7.70 4.89
CA ALA A 52 -6.96 -7.47 6.24
C ALA A 52 -5.85 -6.90 7.12
N ALA A 53 -6.27 -6.11 8.10
CA ALA A 53 -5.38 -5.63 9.15
C ALA A 53 -4.83 -6.80 9.95
N ARG A 54 -3.50 -6.84 10.13
CA ARG A 54 -2.84 -7.83 10.99
C ARG A 54 -2.65 -7.27 12.40
N ALA A 55 -2.89 -8.09 13.41
CA ALA A 55 -2.64 -7.74 14.79
C ALA A 55 -1.17 -7.32 15.00
N GLY A 56 -0.95 -6.19 15.67
CA GLY A 56 0.37 -5.63 15.94
C GLY A 56 1.03 -4.90 14.78
N ALA A 57 0.39 -4.84 13.59
CA ALA A 57 0.84 -3.98 12.51
C ALA A 57 0.55 -2.50 12.85
N ILE A 58 1.34 -1.60 12.28
CA ILE A 58 1.08 -0.16 12.34
C ILE A 58 0.11 0.18 11.22
N ALA A 59 -0.98 0.89 11.53
CA ALA A 59 -1.97 1.27 10.55
C ALA A 59 -1.42 2.35 9.60
N PRO A 60 -1.36 2.08 8.27
CA PRO A 60 -0.92 3.06 7.28
C PRO A 60 -1.99 4.11 6.93
N CYS A 61 -3.27 3.82 7.23
CA CYS A 61 -4.42 4.68 6.98
C CYS A 61 -5.43 4.57 8.14
N ASP A 62 -6.28 5.57 8.27
CA ASP A 62 -7.37 5.56 9.24
C ASP A 62 -8.41 4.50 8.84
N VAL A 63 -8.89 3.72 9.81
CA VAL A 63 -9.87 2.64 9.58
C VAL A 63 -11.19 3.00 10.25
N THR A 64 -12.23 3.13 9.45
CA THR A 64 -13.61 3.38 9.87
C THR A 64 -14.49 2.19 9.55
N VAL A 65 -15.32 1.77 10.49
CA VAL A 65 -16.35 0.74 10.26
C VAL A 65 -17.69 1.44 10.04
N PRO A 66 -18.35 1.23 8.89
CA PRO A 66 -19.64 1.83 8.60
C PRO A 66 -20.77 1.15 9.38
N ALA A 67 -21.86 1.89 9.61
CA ALA A 67 -23.11 1.37 10.13
C ALA A 67 -23.71 0.34 9.15
N GLN A 68 -23.65 -0.94 9.53
CA GLN A 68 -24.11 -2.05 8.70
C GLN A 68 -24.56 -3.22 9.59
N ASN A 69 -25.46 -4.05 9.07
CA ASN A 69 -25.78 -5.33 9.68
C ASN A 69 -24.61 -6.31 9.48
N THR A 70 -24.05 -6.79 10.59
CA THR A 70 -22.87 -7.68 10.59
C THR A 70 -23.22 -9.13 10.28
N GLY A 71 -24.50 -9.51 10.39
CA GLY A 71 -24.94 -10.91 10.24
C GLY A 71 -24.46 -11.86 11.34
N LEU A 72 -23.75 -11.35 12.35
CA LEU A 72 -23.27 -12.13 13.50
C LEU A 72 -24.39 -12.32 14.52
N GLY A 73 -24.40 -13.49 15.16
CA GLY A 73 -25.35 -13.81 16.23
C GLY A 73 -25.08 -13.02 17.51
N PRO A 74 -26.06 -12.97 18.44
CA PRO A 74 -26.03 -12.11 19.62
C PRO A 74 -24.95 -12.50 20.65
N GLU A 75 -24.38 -13.69 20.55
CA GLU A 75 -23.33 -14.20 21.46
C GLU A 75 -22.08 -13.32 21.48
N LYS A 76 -21.76 -12.66 20.37
CA LYS A 76 -20.56 -11.83 20.22
C LYS A 76 -20.79 -10.35 20.50
N THR A 77 -21.96 -9.95 21.00
CA THR A 77 -22.29 -8.54 21.30
C THR A 77 -21.34 -7.89 22.31
N SER A 78 -20.90 -8.64 23.32
CA SER A 78 -19.92 -8.17 24.32
C SER A 78 -18.59 -7.74 23.71
N PHE A 79 -18.20 -8.34 22.58
CA PHE A 79 -16.97 -8.01 21.87
C PHE A 79 -17.03 -6.62 21.21
N PHE A 80 -18.17 -6.28 20.61
CA PHE A 80 -18.40 -4.95 20.02
C PHE A 80 -18.45 -3.85 21.10
N GLN A 81 -19.07 -4.16 22.24
CA GLN A 81 -19.12 -3.24 23.39
C GLN A 81 -17.73 -2.99 23.99
N ALA A 82 -16.88 -4.02 24.09
CA ALA A 82 -15.51 -3.88 24.58
C ALA A 82 -14.64 -2.98 23.68
N LEU A 83 -14.97 -2.91 22.39
CA LEU A 83 -14.30 -2.06 21.40
C LEU A 83 -14.94 -0.66 21.28
N GLY A 84 -15.92 -0.33 22.13
CA GLY A 84 -16.60 0.97 22.10
C GLY A 84 -17.53 1.18 20.91
N ILE A 85 -17.92 0.11 20.20
CA ILE A 85 -18.84 0.17 19.05
C ILE A 85 -20.27 0.05 19.57
N THR A 86 -21.10 1.05 19.28
CA THR A 86 -22.53 1.02 19.61
C THR A 86 -23.30 0.14 18.64
N THR A 87 -23.70 -1.05 19.12
CA THR A 87 -24.45 -2.04 18.34
C THR A 87 -25.84 -2.31 18.93
N LYS A 88 -26.81 -2.64 18.07
CA LYS A 88 -28.16 -3.07 18.45
C LYS A 88 -28.45 -4.46 17.88
N ILE A 89 -29.22 -5.26 18.61
CA ILE A 89 -29.68 -6.56 18.10
C ILE A 89 -30.98 -6.34 17.33
N SER A 90 -30.95 -6.60 16.03
CA SER A 90 -32.10 -6.52 15.12
C SER A 90 -32.33 -7.88 14.50
N ARG A 91 -33.53 -8.45 14.67
CA ARG A 91 -33.94 -9.75 14.06
C ARG A 91 -32.96 -10.91 14.31
N GLY A 92 -32.32 -10.94 15.48
CA GLY A 92 -31.36 -12.00 15.83
C GLY A 92 -29.93 -11.81 15.30
N THR A 93 -29.66 -10.71 14.60
CA THR A 93 -28.32 -10.32 14.11
C THR A 93 -27.86 -9.01 14.74
N ILE A 94 -26.54 -8.82 14.88
CA ILE A 94 -25.93 -7.60 15.40
C ILE A 94 -25.84 -6.53 14.29
N GLU A 95 -26.38 -5.35 14.55
CA GLU A 95 -26.36 -4.20 13.65
C GLU A 95 -25.58 -3.04 14.28
N ILE A 96 -24.67 -2.44 13.52
CA ILE A 96 -23.89 -1.26 13.94
C ILE A 96 -24.73 -0.02 13.67
N LEU A 97 -24.93 0.83 14.67
CA LEU A 97 -25.83 2.01 14.58
C LEU A 97 -25.18 3.24 13.94
N SER A 98 -23.87 3.41 14.12
CA SER A 98 -23.13 4.60 13.69
C SER A 98 -21.73 4.24 13.25
N ASP A 99 -21.18 5.04 12.36
CA ASP A 99 -19.80 4.89 11.89
C ASP A 99 -18.83 5.20 13.03
N VAL A 100 -17.88 4.29 13.28
CA VAL A 100 -16.85 4.45 14.32
C VAL A 100 -15.47 4.28 13.70
N SER A 101 -14.59 5.25 13.96
CA SER A 101 -13.16 5.14 13.67
C SER A 101 -12.50 4.28 14.73
N LEU A 102 -12.00 3.11 14.33
CA LEU A 102 -11.35 2.17 15.24
C LEU A 102 -9.86 2.46 15.39
N ILE A 103 -9.20 2.80 14.30
CA ILE A 103 -7.74 2.89 14.25
C ILE A 103 -7.36 4.16 13.49
N LYS A 104 -6.44 4.93 14.07
CA LYS A 104 -5.83 6.09 13.41
C LYS A 104 -4.49 5.70 12.77
N THR A 105 -4.09 6.50 11.79
CA THR A 105 -2.77 6.47 11.16
C THR A 105 -1.67 6.48 12.23
N GLY A 106 -0.79 5.47 12.17
CA GLY A 106 0.33 5.32 13.10
C GLY A 106 0.03 4.52 14.37
N ASP A 107 -1.24 4.22 14.68
CA ASP A 107 -1.58 3.38 15.83
C ASP A 107 -1.35 1.89 15.54
N LYS A 108 -1.09 1.13 16.60
CA LYS A 108 -0.95 -0.33 16.52
C LYS A 108 -2.32 -0.97 16.50
N VAL A 109 -2.55 -1.82 15.49
CA VAL A 109 -3.78 -2.59 15.36
C VAL A 109 -3.89 -3.61 16.50
N GLY A 110 -4.96 -3.53 17.30
CA GLY A 110 -5.27 -4.51 18.33
C GLY A 110 -5.67 -5.87 17.74
N ALA A 111 -5.40 -6.97 18.47
CA ALA A 111 -5.78 -8.31 18.02
C ALA A 111 -7.30 -8.46 17.85
N SER A 112 -8.07 -7.82 18.73
CA SER A 112 -9.53 -7.82 18.70
C SER A 112 -10.08 -7.03 17.50
N GLU A 113 -9.50 -5.86 17.22
CA GLU A 113 -9.88 -5.01 16.08
C GLU A 113 -9.59 -5.68 14.74
N ALA A 114 -8.40 -6.27 14.60
CA ALA A 114 -8.02 -7.03 13.41
C ALA A 114 -9.00 -8.19 13.14
N THR A 115 -9.38 -8.92 14.20
CA THR A 115 -10.31 -10.04 14.09
C THR A 115 -11.71 -9.58 13.70
N LEU A 116 -12.17 -8.44 14.24
CA LEU A 116 -13.44 -7.82 13.86
C LEU A 116 -13.47 -7.42 12.39
N LEU A 117 -12.43 -6.71 11.91
CA LEU A 117 -12.33 -6.29 10.51
C LEU A 117 -12.34 -7.50 9.56
N ASN A 118 -11.65 -8.59 9.93
CA ASN A 118 -11.70 -9.86 9.21
C ASN A 118 -13.11 -10.46 9.19
N MET A 119 -13.82 -10.49 10.33
CA MET A 119 -15.19 -11.04 10.40
C MET A 119 -16.20 -10.21 9.60
N LEU A 120 -16.01 -8.90 9.52
CA LEU A 120 -16.83 -8.00 8.72
C LEU A 120 -16.46 -7.98 7.24
N ASN A 121 -15.45 -8.77 6.82
CA ASN A 121 -14.86 -8.75 5.47
C ASN A 121 -14.39 -7.35 5.03
N ILE A 122 -14.03 -6.49 6.00
CA ILE A 122 -13.48 -5.16 5.72
C ILE A 122 -11.96 -5.30 5.67
N SER A 123 -11.40 -5.07 4.50
CA SER A 123 -9.95 -5.09 4.26
C SER A 123 -9.47 -3.66 3.99
N PRO A 124 -9.14 -2.89 5.05
CA PRO A 124 -8.85 -1.46 4.91
C PRO A 124 -7.46 -1.19 4.33
N PHE A 125 -6.56 -2.18 4.37
CA PHE A 125 -5.20 -2.02 3.89
C PHE A 125 -5.09 -2.55 2.47
N SER A 126 -4.28 -1.88 1.67
CA SER A 126 -3.94 -2.33 0.33
C SER A 126 -2.47 -2.67 0.31
N PHE A 127 -2.14 -3.95 0.09
CA PHE A 127 -0.75 -4.33 -0.20
C PHE A 127 -0.56 -4.28 -1.70
N GLY A 128 0.43 -3.50 -2.12
CA GLY A 128 0.87 -3.40 -3.50
C GLY A 128 2.39 -3.42 -3.57
N LEU A 129 2.87 -3.56 -4.79
CA LEU A 129 4.29 -3.37 -5.06
C LEU A 129 4.59 -1.87 -4.95
N ILE A 130 5.56 -1.53 -4.12
CA ILE A 130 6.07 -0.16 -4.01
C ILE A 130 7.34 -0.08 -4.86
N ILE A 131 7.30 0.77 -5.88
CA ILE A 131 8.45 1.03 -6.74
C ILE A 131 9.45 1.86 -5.93
N GLN A 132 10.64 1.33 -5.73
CA GLN A 132 11.71 2.01 -4.98
C GLN A 132 12.57 2.88 -5.90
N GLN A 133 12.97 2.32 -7.04
CA GLN A 133 13.86 2.95 -8.00
C GLN A 133 13.54 2.43 -9.40
N VAL A 134 13.77 3.28 -10.39
CA VAL A 134 13.64 2.95 -11.81
C VAL A 134 15.02 3.00 -12.44
N TYR A 135 15.33 2.02 -13.28
CA TYR A 135 16.55 1.99 -14.08
C TYR A 135 16.19 2.05 -15.55
N ASP A 136 16.76 3.03 -16.25
CA ASP A 136 16.59 3.19 -17.68
C ASP A 136 17.90 3.64 -18.32
N ASN A 137 18.37 2.88 -19.31
CA ASN A 137 19.55 3.18 -20.13
C ASN A 137 20.77 3.72 -19.36
N GLY A 138 21.02 3.21 -18.15
CA GLY A 138 22.17 3.59 -17.31
C GLY A 138 21.94 4.74 -16.33
N SER A 139 20.72 5.26 -16.30
CA SER A 139 20.23 6.21 -15.30
C SER A 139 19.39 5.47 -14.25
N VAL A 140 19.57 5.86 -12.99
CA VAL A 140 18.74 5.41 -11.87
C VAL A 140 18.07 6.64 -11.30
N TYR A 141 16.75 6.61 -11.18
CA TYR A 141 15.98 7.71 -10.63
C TYR A 141 14.81 7.22 -9.78
N SER A 142 14.37 8.12 -8.89
CA SER A 142 13.19 7.93 -8.06
C SER A 142 11.94 7.83 -8.95
N PRO A 143 10.94 7.00 -8.59
CA PRO A 143 9.67 6.94 -9.31
C PRO A 143 8.98 8.31 -9.46
N GLU A 144 9.27 9.27 -8.58
CA GLU A 144 8.74 10.64 -8.65
C GLU A 144 9.17 11.39 -9.93
N VAL A 145 10.29 11.01 -10.55
CA VAL A 145 10.74 11.65 -11.80
C VAL A 145 9.81 11.30 -12.96
N LEU A 146 9.14 10.14 -12.91
CA LEU A 146 8.12 9.76 -13.90
C LEU A 146 6.81 10.54 -13.74
N ASP A 147 6.60 11.20 -12.58
CA ASP A 147 5.42 12.06 -12.38
C ASP A 147 5.56 13.44 -13.05
N ILE A 148 6.71 13.73 -13.65
CA ILE A 148 6.95 15.00 -14.35
C ILE A 148 6.14 14.98 -15.66
N THR A 149 5.03 15.72 -15.66
CA THR A 149 4.15 15.85 -16.82
C THR A 149 4.68 16.87 -17.83
N GLU A 150 4.34 16.69 -19.10
CA GLU A 150 4.68 17.64 -20.18
C GLU A 150 4.15 19.06 -19.89
N ALA A 151 3.01 19.17 -19.22
CA ALA A 151 2.46 20.44 -18.75
C ALA A 151 3.41 21.18 -17.79
N SER A 152 4.10 20.45 -16.91
CA SER A 152 5.07 21.04 -15.97
C SER A 152 6.32 21.56 -16.69
N LEU A 153 6.77 20.85 -17.74
CA LEU A 153 7.86 21.28 -18.62
C LEU A 153 7.47 22.53 -19.42
N HIS A 154 6.27 22.55 -19.99
CA HIS A 154 5.78 23.70 -20.76
C HIS A 154 5.65 24.96 -19.91
N ALA A 155 5.12 24.84 -18.69
CA ALA A 155 5.02 25.96 -17.76
C ALA A 155 6.40 26.55 -17.40
N ARG A 156 7.39 25.70 -17.12
CA ARG A 156 8.77 26.12 -16.81
C ARG A 156 9.48 26.72 -18.01
N PHE A 157 9.24 26.18 -19.19
CA PHE A 157 9.77 26.73 -20.44
C PHE A 157 9.22 28.14 -20.70
N LEU A 158 7.90 28.34 -20.58
CA LEU A 158 7.29 29.66 -20.75
C LEU A 158 7.77 30.69 -19.71
N GLU A 159 8.04 30.25 -18.48
CA GLU A 159 8.58 31.11 -17.42
C GLU A 159 10.01 31.58 -17.74
N GLY A 160 10.84 30.75 -18.36
CA GLY A 160 12.21 31.11 -18.76
C GLY A 160 12.33 31.87 -20.08
N VAL A 161 11.29 31.84 -20.92
CA VAL A 161 11.22 32.61 -22.18
C VAL A 161 10.78 34.07 -21.93
N ARG A 162 10.17 34.34 -20.78
CA ARG A 162 9.71 35.68 -20.37
C ARG A 162 10.82 36.50 -19.72
#